data_AF-A0A0N1AM71-F1
#
_entry.id   AF-A0A0N1AM71-F1
#
_cell.length_a   1.000
_cell.length_b   1.000
_cell.length_c   1.000
_cell.angle_alpha   90.00
_cell.angle_beta   90.00
_cell.angle_gamma   90.00
#
_symmetry.space_group_name_H-M   'P 1'
#
loop_
_entity.id
_entity.type
_entity.pdbx_description
1 polymer ?
#
loop_
_entity_poly.entity_id
_entity_poly.type
_entity_poly.pdbx_seq_one_letter_code
_entity_poly.pdbx_strand_id
1 'polypeptide(L)'
;MLASLDLPTILGLTGYQVTVHADTLDSRTLRNTPGRYTAEGGPCHAELAVDDVFFQEDSFSGRYLKVIYRFKRFDGSETPTRSFGTIATEKLTLFPPAKPEDDPQAALGELRHAFAESVETFGRQLAAPPRKKN
;
A
#
# COMPACT_ATOMS: atom_id res chain seq x y z
N MET A 1 -6.22 6.32 -8.79
CA MET A 1 -6.38 6.45 -7.33
C MET A 1 -5.03 6.51 -6.63
N LEU A 2 -4.10 5.58 -6.87
CA LEU A 2 -2.73 5.70 -6.34
C LEU A 2 -1.96 6.90 -6.94
N ALA A 3 -2.07 7.12 -8.25
CA ALA A 3 -1.40 8.22 -8.96
C ALA A 3 -1.88 9.63 -8.58
N SER A 4 -3.01 9.75 -7.87
CA SER A 4 -3.56 11.04 -7.40
C SER A 4 -3.10 11.41 -5.98
N LEU A 5 -2.35 10.54 -5.31
CA LEU A 5 -1.81 10.79 -3.97
C LEU A 5 -0.40 11.37 -4.06
N ASP A 6 -0.05 12.24 -3.13
CA ASP A 6 1.32 12.74 -2.97
C ASP A 6 2.19 11.70 -2.23
N LEU A 7 2.52 10.61 -2.96
CA LEU A 7 3.33 9.52 -2.43
C LEU A 7 4.70 9.96 -1.90
N PRO A 8 5.44 10.87 -2.56
CA PRO A 8 6.71 11.37 -2.04
C PRO A 8 6.57 11.93 -0.62
N THR A 9 5.56 12.76 -0.37
CA THR A 9 5.32 13.31 0.96
C THR A 9 4.87 12.23 1.94
N ILE A 10 3.88 11.41 1.57
CA ILE A 10 3.31 10.37 2.45
C ILE A 10 4.37 9.35 2.92
N LEU A 11 5.29 8.98 2.02
CA LEU A 11 6.31 7.98 2.30
C LEU A 11 7.63 8.57 2.86
N GLY A 12 7.70 9.89 3.03
CA GLY A 12 8.93 10.57 3.46
C GLY A 12 10.07 10.51 2.44
N LEU A 13 9.71 10.48 1.15
CA LEU A 13 10.61 10.42 -0.01
C LEU A 13 10.60 11.75 -0.78
N THR A 14 10.66 12.88 -0.07
CA THR A 14 10.67 14.21 -0.69
C THR A 14 11.80 14.31 -1.73
N GLY A 15 11.47 14.81 -2.93
CA GLY A 15 12.40 14.91 -4.06
C GLY A 15 12.42 13.69 -4.99
N TYR A 16 11.67 12.63 -4.67
CA TYR A 16 11.48 11.50 -5.60
C TYR A 16 10.42 11.83 -6.65
N GLN A 17 10.65 11.37 -7.87
CA GLN A 17 9.64 11.37 -8.94
C GLN A 17 8.87 10.05 -8.91
N VAL A 18 7.54 10.13 -8.95
CA VAL A 18 6.67 8.94 -9.00
C VAL A 18 6.51 8.47 -10.44
N THR A 19 6.77 7.19 -10.67
CA THR A 19 6.40 6.48 -11.90
C THR A 19 5.48 5.33 -11.52
N VAL A 20 4.33 5.23 -12.19
CA VAL A 20 3.37 4.13 -11.97
C VAL A 20 3.44 3.21 -13.17
N HIS A 21 3.85 1.96 -12.95
CA HIS A 21 3.89 0.95 -13.99
C HIS A 21 2.49 0.35 -14.22
N ALA A 22 2.12 0.12 -15.47
CA ALA A 22 0.84 -0.48 -15.84
C ALA A 22 0.84 -2.00 -15.62
N ASP A 23 2.00 -2.64 -15.76
CA ASP A 23 2.14 -4.08 -15.62
C ASP A 23 2.08 -4.50 -14.16
N THR A 24 1.14 -5.39 -13.86
CA THR A 24 1.01 -5.98 -12.53
C THR A 24 1.96 -7.16 -12.37
N LEU A 25 2.66 -7.22 -11.25
CA LEU A 25 3.41 -8.40 -10.84
C LEU A 25 2.51 -9.30 -10.00
N ASP A 26 2.66 -10.62 -10.15
CA ASP A 26 1.95 -11.55 -9.28
C ASP A 26 2.52 -11.55 -7.86
N SER A 27 1.67 -11.88 -6.90
CA SER A 27 2.03 -11.88 -5.47
C SER A 27 3.23 -12.78 -5.12
N ARG A 28 3.44 -13.88 -5.85
CA ARG A 28 4.59 -14.77 -5.61
C ARG A 28 5.87 -14.09 -6.06
N THR A 29 5.86 -13.43 -7.21
CA THR A 29 6.99 -12.60 -7.70
C THR A 29 7.31 -11.49 -6.72
N LEU A 30 6.31 -10.72 -6.26
CA LEU A 30 6.52 -9.65 -5.28
C LEU A 30 7.14 -10.15 -3.97
N ARG A 31 6.76 -11.35 -3.52
CA ARG A 31 7.30 -11.97 -2.29
C ARG A 31 8.71 -12.51 -2.44
N ASN A 32 8.99 -13.14 -3.58
CA ASN A 32 10.20 -13.95 -3.74
C ASN A 32 11.34 -13.19 -4.40
N THR A 33 11.10 -12.03 -5.03
CA THR A 33 12.14 -11.19 -5.62
C THR A 33 12.84 -10.41 -4.51
N PRO A 34 14.12 -10.68 -4.18
CA PRO A 34 14.82 -9.95 -3.12
C PRO A 34 15.33 -8.58 -3.59
N GLY A 35 15.76 -8.49 -4.86
CA GLY A 35 16.27 -7.29 -5.51
C GLY A 35 15.17 -6.40 -6.10
N ARG A 36 15.49 -5.66 -7.15
CA ARG A 36 14.56 -4.77 -7.87
C ARG A 36 13.39 -5.55 -8.48
N TYR A 37 12.20 -4.96 -8.45
CA TYR A 37 11.03 -5.49 -9.17
C TYR A 37 11.05 -5.13 -10.66
N THR A 38 11.64 -3.99 -10.99
CA THR A 38 11.73 -3.48 -12.36
C THR A 38 13.18 -3.21 -12.73
N ALA A 39 13.51 -3.34 -14.01
CA ALA A 39 14.79 -2.91 -14.57
C ALA A 39 14.83 -1.39 -14.82
N GLU A 40 13.69 -0.72 -14.71
CA GLU A 40 13.57 0.72 -14.90
C GLU A 40 13.97 1.48 -13.63
N GLY A 41 14.64 2.62 -13.80
CA GLY A 41 15.08 3.48 -12.70
C GLY A 41 16.60 3.49 -12.51
N GLY A 42 17.08 4.56 -11.87
CA GLY A 42 18.49 4.75 -11.58
C GLY A 42 19.01 3.85 -10.45
N PRO A 43 20.27 4.00 -10.05
CA PRO A 43 20.83 3.27 -8.91
C PRO A 43 20.25 3.73 -7.55
N CYS A 44 19.71 4.95 -7.48
CA CYS A 44 19.01 5.49 -6.30
C CYS A 44 17.53 5.63 -6.61
N HIS A 45 16.70 4.70 -6.11
CA HIS A 45 15.26 4.70 -6.33
C HIS A 45 14.52 3.98 -5.21
N ALA A 46 13.20 4.09 -5.23
CA ALA A 46 12.33 3.36 -4.33
C ALA A 46 11.20 2.69 -5.12
N GLU A 47 10.80 1.51 -4.67
CA GLU A 47 9.75 0.71 -5.29
C GLU A 47 8.66 0.47 -4.25
N LEU A 48 7.41 0.79 -4.61
CA LEU A 48 6.22 0.47 -3.84
C LEU A 48 5.33 -0.44 -4.68
N ALA A 49 4.99 -1.59 -4.12
CA ALA A 49 4.01 -2.51 -4.69
C ALA A 49 2.81 -2.65 -3.77
N VAL A 50 1.62 -2.58 -4.37
CA VAL A 50 0.37 -3.00 -3.74
C VAL A 50 0.17 -4.47 -4.12
N ASP A 51 0.39 -5.37 -3.17
CA ASP A 51 0.39 -6.81 -3.40
C ASP A 51 -1.03 -7.37 -3.44
N ASP A 52 -1.87 -6.97 -2.48
CA ASP A 52 -3.26 -7.40 -2.42
C ASP A 52 -4.13 -6.32 -1.78
N VAL A 53 -5.38 -6.22 -2.23
CA VAL A 53 -6.43 -5.33 -1.70
C VAL A 53 -7.66 -6.20 -1.49
N PHE A 54 -7.96 -6.51 -0.23
CA PHE A 54 -9.03 -7.42 0.10
C PHE A 54 -9.94 -6.86 1.19
N PHE A 55 -11.21 -7.19 1.05
CA PHE A 55 -12.23 -6.94 2.05
C PHE A 55 -12.24 -8.07 3.07
N GLN A 56 -12.24 -7.71 4.35
CA GLN A 56 -12.45 -8.66 5.44
C GLN A 56 -13.66 -8.23 6.26
N GLU A 57 -14.57 -9.18 6.48
CA GLU A 57 -15.67 -9.06 7.42
C GLU A 57 -15.63 -10.21 8.40
N ASP A 58 -15.67 -9.90 9.69
CA ASP A 58 -15.90 -10.89 10.73
C ASP A 58 -16.76 -10.33 11.86
N SER A 59 -17.46 -11.22 12.57
CA SER A 59 -18.46 -10.86 13.56
C SER A 59 -17.90 -10.16 14.81
N PHE A 60 -16.58 -10.15 15.01
CA PHE A 60 -15.95 -9.60 16.21
C PHE A 60 -15.30 -8.25 15.96
N SER A 61 -14.53 -8.14 14.88
CA SER A 61 -13.77 -6.95 14.54
C SER A 61 -14.57 -6.02 13.63
N GLY A 62 -15.51 -6.53 12.84
CA GLY A 62 -16.32 -5.76 11.90
C GLY A 62 -15.80 -5.83 10.47
N ARG A 63 -16.00 -4.75 9.70
CA ARG A 63 -15.72 -4.67 8.27
C ARG A 63 -14.49 -3.81 8.01
N TYR A 64 -13.56 -4.30 7.20
CA TYR A 64 -12.29 -3.62 6.94
C TYR A 64 -11.84 -3.78 5.48
N LEU A 65 -11.18 -2.75 4.98
CA LEU A 65 -10.30 -2.82 3.83
C LEU A 65 -8.90 -3.12 4.32
N LYS A 66 -8.30 -4.21 3.83
CA LYS A 66 -6.92 -4.57 4.09
C LYS A 66 -6.11 -4.46 2.82
N VAL A 67 -4.97 -3.78 2.92
CA VAL A 67 -4.06 -3.59 1.80
C VAL A 67 -2.67 -4.03 2.20
N ILE A 68 -2.10 -4.97 1.43
CA ILE A 68 -0.74 -5.44 1.62
C ILE A 68 0.18 -4.57 0.78
N TYR A 69 1.09 -3.87 1.46
CA TYR A 69 2.11 -3.06 0.84
C TYR A 69 3.48 -3.71 0.97
N ARG A 70 4.28 -3.58 -0.09
CA ARG A 70 5.69 -3.97 -0.10
C ARG A 70 6.51 -2.81 -0.62
N PHE A 71 7.52 -2.43 0.14
CA PHE A 71 8.37 -1.29 -0.15
C PHE A 71 9.83 -1.70 -0.13
N LYS A 72 10.57 -1.17 -1.10
CA LYS A 72 12.02 -1.29 -1.20
C LYS A 72 12.63 0.08 -1.50
N ARG A 73 13.77 0.38 -0.88
CA ARG A 73 14.60 1.52 -1.24
C ARG A 73 16.00 1.06 -1.57
N PHE A 74 16.56 1.65 -2.61
CA PHE A 74 17.90 1.41 -3.12
C PHE A 74 18.64 2.75 -3.08
N ASP A 75 19.78 2.77 -2.39
CA ASP A 75 20.62 3.96 -2.25
C ASP A 75 21.96 3.74 -2.99
N GLY A 76 21.91 3.21 -4.22
CA GLY A 76 23.08 2.98 -5.08
C GLY A 76 23.49 1.52 -5.29
N SER A 77 22.80 0.56 -4.67
CA SER A 77 23.13 -0.87 -4.71
C SER A 77 22.05 -1.73 -5.36
N GLU A 78 22.42 -2.92 -5.84
CA GLU A 78 21.47 -3.91 -6.38
C GLU A 78 20.58 -4.54 -5.30
N THR A 79 21.05 -4.57 -4.06
CA THR A 79 20.27 -4.99 -2.90
C THR A 79 19.59 -3.79 -2.26
N PRO A 80 18.34 -3.91 -1.80
CA PRO A 80 17.66 -2.80 -1.15
C PRO A 80 18.32 -2.49 0.21
N THR A 81 18.63 -1.21 0.44
CA THR A 81 19.10 -0.72 1.75
C THR A 81 17.99 -0.74 2.79
N ARG A 82 16.73 -0.69 2.32
CA ARG A 82 15.54 -0.84 3.16
C ARG A 82 14.51 -1.70 2.44
N SER A 83 14.00 -2.70 3.15
CA SER A 83 12.84 -3.50 2.73
C SER A 83 11.81 -3.52 3.86
N PHE A 84 10.55 -3.26 3.53
CA PHE A 84 9.47 -3.21 4.49
C PHE A 84 8.17 -3.70 3.85
N GLY A 85 7.47 -4.60 4.53
CA GLY A 85 6.16 -5.08 4.09
C GLY A 85 5.23 -5.21 5.29
N THR A 86 3.99 -4.78 5.12
CA THR A 86 2.98 -4.77 6.19
C THR A 86 1.58 -4.71 5.58
N ILE A 87 0.58 -4.89 6.43
CA ILE A 87 -0.83 -4.75 6.09
C ILE A 87 -1.34 -3.44 6.70
N ALA A 88 -1.82 -2.53 5.85
CA ALA A 88 -2.63 -1.40 6.28
C ALA A 88 -4.08 -1.86 6.40
N THR A 89 -4.78 -1.42 7.45
CA THR A 89 -6.14 -1.87 7.74
C THR A 89 -6.99 -0.65 8.06
N GLU A 90 -8.00 -0.41 7.24
CA GLU A 90 -8.93 0.71 7.39
C GLU A 90 -10.35 0.18 7.61
N LYS A 91 -11.07 0.79 8.55
CA LYS A 91 -12.41 0.34 8.93
C LYS A 91 -13.45 0.82 7.93
N LEU A 92 -14.38 -0.06 7.58
CA LEU A 92 -15.49 0.23 6.68
C LEU A 92 -16.81 0.24 7.46
N THR A 93 -17.69 1.15 7.08
CA THR A 93 -18.98 1.39 7.72
C THR A 93 -20.14 1.35 6.74
N LEU A 94 -19.89 1.60 5.45
CA LEU A 94 -20.88 1.60 4.38
C LEU A 94 -20.73 0.35 3.49
N PHE A 95 -19.50 -0.12 3.26
CA PHE A 95 -19.25 -1.30 2.45
C PHE A 95 -19.24 -2.60 3.29
N PRO A 96 -19.88 -3.69 2.83
CA PRO A 96 -20.71 -3.76 1.63
C PRO A 96 -22.09 -3.16 1.89
N PRO A 97 -22.78 -2.65 0.84
CA PRO A 97 -24.19 -2.29 0.95
C PRO A 97 -24.97 -3.52 1.42
N ALA A 98 -25.67 -3.41 2.54
CA ALA A 98 -26.36 -4.54 3.16
C ALA A 98 -27.86 -4.54 2.83
N LYS A 99 -28.40 -3.36 2.51
CA LYS A 99 -29.83 -3.17 2.23
C LYS A 99 -30.07 -2.57 0.84
N PRO A 100 -31.23 -2.84 0.23
CA PRO A 100 -31.58 -2.27 -1.08
C PRO A 100 -31.61 -0.74 -1.13
N GLU A 101 -31.88 -0.08 0.00
CA GLU A 101 -31.89 1.38 0.15
C GLU A 101 -30.49 2.01 0.32
N ASP A 102 -29.45 1.20 0.57
CA ASP A 102 -28.08 1.70 0.73
C ASP A 102 -27.55 2.19 -0.62
N ASP A 103 -26.99 3.41 -0.66
CA ASP A 103 -26.43 3.98 -1.88
C ASP A 103 -25.12 3.26 -2.29
N PRO A 104 -25.10 2.51 -3.41
CA PRO A 104 -23.89 1.83 -3.86
C PRO A 104 -22.75 2.80 -4.20
N GLN A 105 -23.06 4.04 -4.59
CA GLN A 105 -22.03 5.05 -4.87
C GLN A 105 -21.36 5.55 -3.59
N ALA A 106 -22.10 5.68 -2.50
CA ALA A 106 -21.54 6.04 -1.20
C ALA A 106 -20.58 4.96 -0.68
N ALA A 107 -20.95 3.67 -0.81
CA ALA A 107 -20.08 2.55 -0.42
C ALA A 107 -18.82 2.47 -1.30
N LEU A 108 -18.93 2.71 -2.60
CA LEU A 108 -17.77 2.82 -3.48
C LEU A 108 -16.89 4.01 -3.09
N GLY A 109 -17.49 5.15 -2.76
CA GLY A 109 -16.79 6.34 -2.26
C GLY A 109 -15.98 6.05 -1.00
N GLU A 110 -16.56 5.33 -0.04
CA GLU A 110 -15.86 4.87 1.17
C GLU A 110 -14.66 3.99 0.81
N LEU A 111 -14.80 3.02 -0.10
CA LEU A 111 -13.66 2.19 -0.53
C LEU A 111 -12.52 3.02 -1.14
N ARG A 112 -12.84 4.06 -1.94
CA ARG A 112 -11.79 4.94 -2.49
C ARG A 112 -11.08 5.71 -1.40
N HIS A 113 -11.84 6.21 -0.43
CA HIS A 113 -11.31 6.95 0.70
C HIS A 113 -10.44 6.05 1.60
N ALA A 114 -10.95 4.88 1.99
CA ALA A 114 -10.23 3.89 2.78
C ALA A 114 -8.95 3.42 2.08
N PHE A 115 -8.96 3.26 0.74
CA PHE A 115 -7.72 2.95 0.01
C PHE A 115 -6.70 4.08 0.13
N ALA A 116 -7.10 5.34 -0.04
CA ALA A 116 -6.20 6.48 0.14
C ALA A 116 -5.65 6.57 1.58
N GLU A 117 -6.51 6.43 2.59
CA GLU A 117 -6.11 6.39 4.00
C GLU A 117 -5.13 5.25 4.28
N SER A 118 -5.33 4.08 3.65
CA SER A 118 -4.42 2.94 3.83
C SER A 118 -2.98 3.24 3.36
N VAL A 119 -2.80 4.09 2.34
CA VAL A 119 -1.48 4.55 1.89
C VAL A 119 -0.86 5.46 2.94
N GLU A 120 -1.64 6.33 3.57
CA GLU A 120 -1.17 7.17 4.69
C GLU A 120 -0.81 6.35 5.92
N THR A 121 -1.64 5.36 6.28
CA THR A 121 -1.35 4.41 7.35
C THR A 121 -0.06 3.66 7.07
N PHE A 122 0.14 3.21 5.84
CA PHE A 122 1.40 2.59 5.43
C PHE A 122 2.58 3.56 5.56
N GLY A 123 2.44 4.81 5.12
CA GLY A 123 3.47 5.85 5.28
C GLY A 123 3.87 6.07 6.75
N ARG A 124 2.89 6.15 7.65
CA ARG A 124 3.13 6.22 9.11
C ARG A 124 3.85 4.99 9.64
N GLN A 125 3.45 3.79 9.21
CA GLN A 125 4.10 2.53 9.59
C GLN A 125 5.54 2.44 9.05
N LEU A 126 5.78 2.93 7.84
CA LEU A 126 7.10 3.03 7.23
C LEU A 126 7.97 4.06 7.96
N ALA A 127 7.41 5.15 8.49
CA ALA A 127 8.17 6.12 9.29
C ALA A 127 8.49 5.61 10.71
N ALA A 128 7.73 4.66 11.22
CA ALA A 128 7.89 4.16 12.59
C ALA A 128 9.25 3.46 12.79
N PRO A 129 9.90 3.64 13.95
CA PRO A 129 11.12 2.93 14.27
C PRO A 129 10.89 1.41 14.34
N PRO A 130 11.90 0.58 14.06
CA PRO A 130 11.78 -0.86 14.14
C PRO A 130 11.27 -1.25 15.54
N ARG A 131 10.16 -2.01 15.60
CA ARG A 131 9.67 -2.53 16.86
C ARG A 131 10.79 -3.37 17.51
N LYS A 132 11.21 -2.97 18.72
CA LYS A 132 12.11 -3.80 19.54
C LYS A 132 11.43 -5.16 19.73
N LYS A 133 12.11 -6.24 19.36
CA LYS A 133 11.70 -7.58 19.78
C LYS A 133 11.84 -7.62 21.30
N ASN A 134 10.72 -7.74 22.01
CA ASN A 134 10.70 -8.21 23.39
C ASN A 134 10.77 -9.73 23.39
#